data_AF-F3GE43-F1
#
_entry.id   AF-F3GE43-F1
#
_cell.length_a   1.000
_cell.length_b   1.000
_cell.length_c   1.000
_cell.angle_alpha   90.00
_cell.angle_beta   90.00
_cell.angle_gamma   90.00
#
_symmetry.space_group_name_H-M   'P 1'
#
loop_
_entity.id
_entity.type
_entity.pdbx_description
1 polymer ?
#
loop_
_entity_poly.entity_id
_entity_poly.type
_entity_poly.pdbx_seq_one_letter_code
_entity_poly.pdbx_strand_id
1 'polypeptide(L)'
;MNTAQHFEYHDDPRFYLQLAKLVSSTGDDTFAGHMLQLVDSLVPIHGLGLSEWTLDLRESSISRINPLGSAGLKHDPPGSEATGHPLLPSILHMQDPLLIQLKTPLSAQHPQHNTHQCNLVSSHGERRLIICFYRLAALRAFSLTELSLLKSLSDTLFTL
;
A
#
# COMPACT_ATOMS: atom_id res chain seq x y z
N MET A 1 -16.25 -20.29 18.09
CA MET A 1 -16.93 -19.27 17.26
C MET A 1 -16.01 -18.07 17.18
N ASN A 2 -15.37 -17.86 16.03
CA ASN A 2 -14.49 -16.71 15.80
C ASN A 2 -15.38 -15.50 15.46
N THR A 3 -15.49 -14.55 16.39
CA THR A 3 -16.02 -13.22 16.12
C THR A 3 -14.98 -12.48 15.27
N ALA A 4 -15.20 -12.44 13.96
CA ALA A 4 -14.63 -11.40 13.13
C ALA A 4 -15.05 -10.06 13.74
N GLN A 5 -14.08 -9.27 14.18
CA GLN A 5 -14.32 -7.93 14.68
C GLN A 5 -14.93 -7.12 13.54
N HIS A 6 -16.23 -6.88 13.65
CA HIS A 6 -16.96 -5.94 12.82
C HIS A 6 -16.35 -4.57 13.13
N PHE A 7 -15.55 -4.03 12.21
CA PHE A 7 -15.05 -2.67 12.37
C PHE A 7 -16.25 -1.73 12.24
N GLU A 8 -16.69 -1.15 13.35
CA GLU A 8 -17.72 -0.11 13.42
C GLU A 8 -17.20 1.15 12.73
N TYR A 9 -17.19 1.17 11.40
CA TYR A 9 -17.00 2.35 10.56
C TYR A 9 -18.29 3.17 10.42
N HIS A 10 -19.38 2.68 11.00
CA HIS A 10 -20.70 3.27 10.92
C HIS A 10 -20.75 4.54 11.79
N ASP A 11 -20.73 5.71 11.15
CA ASP A 11 -21.12 7.04 11.67
C ASP A 11 -20.03 8.13 11.78
N ASP A 12 -18.91 8.06 11.04
CA ASP A 12 -18.12 9.29 10.78
C ASP A 12 -18.46 9.90 9.41
N PRO A 13 -19.21 11.02 9.35
CA PRO A 13 -19.53 11.72 8.10
C PRO A 13 -18.28 12.18 7.34
N ARG A 14 -17.17 12.42 8.03
CA ARG A 14 -15.91 12.87 7.42
C ARG A 14 -15.29 11.75 6.60
N PHE A 15 -15.37 10.51 7.07
CA PHE A 15 -14.89 9.34 6.35
C PHE A 15 -15.62 9.19 5.00
N TYR A 16 -16.95 9.25 5.00
CA TYR A 16 -17.72 9.15 3.75
C TYR A 16 -17.46 10.32 2.81
N LEU A 17 -17.23 11.53 3.34
CA LEU A 17 -16.85 12.68 2.52
C LEU A 17 -15.46 12.49 1.89
N GLN A 18 -14.48 11.99 2.64
CA GLN A 18 -13.15 11.68 2.12
C GLN A 18 -13.20 10.55 1.09
N LEU A 19 -14.02 9.52 1.33
CA LEU A 19 -14.25 8.44 0.37
C LEU A 19 -14.89 8.96 -0.91
N ALA A 20 -15.93 9.80 -0.83
CA ALA A 20 -16.56 10.40 -2.00
C ALA A 20 -15.57 11.25 -2.82
N LYS A 21 -14.69 12.01 -2.15
CA LYS A 21 -13.62 12.76 -2.81
C LYS A 21 -12.63 11.84 -3.50
N LEU A 22 -12.23 10.75 -2.86
CA LEU A 22 -11.33 9.76 -3.44
C LEU A 22 -11.92 9.20 -4.74
N VAL A 23 -13.16 8.69 -4.69
CA VAL A 23 -13.88 8.14 -5.86
C VAL A 23 -14.01 9.19 -6.97
N SER A 24 -14.32 10.44 -6.62
CA SER A 24 -14.45 11.52 -7.60
C SER A 24 -13.13 11.92 -8.26
N SER A 25 -12.00 11.56 -7.65
CA SER A 25 -10.65 11.83 -8.17
C SER A 25 -10.02 10.64 -8.90
N THR A 26 -10.75 9.53 -9.13
CA THR A 26 -10.21 8.38 -9.86
C THR A 26 -9.72 8.81 -11.26
N GLY A 27 -8.44 8.53 -11.55
CA GLY A 27 -7.79 8.91 -12.81
C GLY A 27 -7.23 10.33 -12.85
N ASP A 28 -7.37 11.12 -11.79
CA ASP A 28 -6.72 12.44 -11.63
C ASP A 28 -5.40 12.32 -10.83
N ASP A 29 -4.48 13.25 -11.06
CA ASP A 29 -3.18 13.33 -10.38
C ASP A 29 -3.34 13.56 -8.86
N THR A 30 -4.51 14.05 -8.42
CA THR A 30 -4.83 14.26 -7.00
C THR A 30 -5.24 12.99 -6.25
N PHE A 31 -5.52 11.89 -6.97
CA PHE A 31 -6.03 10.64 -6.39
C PHE A 31 -5.15 10.10 -5.25
N ALA A 32 -3.83 10.03 -5.47
CA ALA A 32 -2.89 9.55 -4.46
C ALA A 32 -2.89 10.42 -3.20
N GLY A 33 -3.09 11.74 -3.36
CA GLY A 33 -3.20 12.69 -2.26
C GLY A 33 -4.47 12.46 -1.43
N HIS A 34 -5.62 12.28 -2.09
CA HIS A 34 -6.87 11.96 -1.39
C HIS A 34 -6.81 10.60 -0.70
N MET A 35 -6.17 9.60 -1.32
CA MET A 35 -5.99 8.28 -0.70
C MET A 35 -5.10 8.37 0.54
N LEU A 36 -4.01 9.14 0.48
CA LEU A 36 -3.16 9.40 1.64
C LEU A 36 -3.97 10.03 2.78
N GLN A 37 -4.79 11.04 2.50
CA GLN A 37 -5.62 11.70 3.51
C GLN A 37 -6.66 10.76 4.13
N LEU A 38 -7.30 9.92 3.32
CA LEU A 38 -8.26 8.93 3.79
C LEU A 38 -7.57 7.92 4.70
N VAL A 39 -6.47 7.31 4.26
CA VAL A 39 -5.79 6.27 5.03
C VAL A 39 -5.12 6.83 6.28
N ASP A 40 -4.52 8.02 6.23
CA ASP A 40 -3.87 8.65 7.39
C ASP A 40 -4.85 8.94 8.53
N SER A 41 -6.11 9.27 8.21
CA SER A 41 -7.16 9.44 9.22
C SER A 41 -7.50 8.17 10.01
N LEU A 42 -7.14 7.00 9.48
CA LEU A 42 -7.41 5.69 10.06
C LEU A 42 -6.17 5.03 10.64
N VAL A 43 -5.05 5.12 9.91
CA VAL A 43 -3.77 4.52 10.22
C VAL A 43 -2.71 5.56 9.91
N PRO A 44 -1.97 6.08 10.91
CA PRO A 44 -1.00 7.14 10.68
C PRO A 44 0.04 6.73 9.65
N ILE A 45 0.06 7.42 8.50
CA ILE A 45 0.98 7.19 7.39
C ILE A 45 1.45 8.52 6.84
N HIS A 46 2.68 8.56 6.37
CA HIS A 46 3.37 9.79 6.00
C HIS A 46 3.65 9.86 4.50
N GLY A 47 3.53 8.73 3.80
CA GLY A 47 3.61 8.68 2.36
C GLY A 47 2.86 7.48 1.81
N LEU A 48 2.51 7.59 0.53
CA LEU A 48 1.81 6.57 -0.23
C LEU A 48 2.35 6.53 -1.66
N GLY A 49 2.54 5.33 -2.20
CA GLY A 49 2.91 5.09 -3.59
C GLY A 49 1.96 4.11 -4.26
N LEU A 50 1.56 4.40 -5.49
CA LEU A 50 0.72 3.57 -6.33
C LEU A 50 1.51 3.10 -7.54
N SER A 51 1.50 1.80 -7.81
CA SER A 51 2.14 1.26 -9.01
C SER A 51 1.42 0.01 -9.51
N GLU A 52 1.43 -0.19 -10.82
CA GLU A 52 1.01 -1.42 -11.48
C GLU A 52 2.27 -2.16 -11.96
N TRP A 53 2.43 -3.41 -11.55
CA TRP A 53 3.53 -4.25 -11.98
C TRP A 53 3.01 -5.33 -12.91
N THR A 54 3.72 -5.56 -14.01
CA THR A 54 3.50 -6.71 -14.88
C THR A 54 4.57 -7.75 -14.55
N LEU A 55 4.14 -8.97 -14.26
CA LEU A 55 5.03 -10.08 -13.98
C LEU A 55 5.24 -10.92 -15.23
N ASP A 56 6.48 -11.35 -15.47
CA ASP A 56 6.76 -12.47 -16.37
C ASP A 56 6.74 -13.75 -15.53
N LEU A 57 5.68 -14.53 -15.68
CA LEU A 57 5.50 -15.78 -14.94
C LEU A 57 6.45 -16.89 -15.41
N ARG A 58 6.99 -16.80 -16.63
CA ARG A 58 7.94 -17.79 -17.17
C ARG A 58 9.32 -17.57 -16.56
N GLU A 59 9.76 -16.32 -16.55
CA GLU A 59 11.06 -15.91 -16.01
C GLU A 59 11.01 -15.59 -14.50
N SER A 60 9.84 -15.74 -13.87
CA SER A 60 9.62 -15.45 -12.44
C SER A 60 10.12 -14.06 -12.03
N SER A 61 9.87 -13.05 -12.87
CA SER A 61 10.46 -11.70 -12.73
C SER A 61 9.44 -10.59 -12.99
N ILE A 62 9.83 -9.34 -12.70
CA ILE A 62 9.00 -8.17 -13.00
C ILE A 62 9.36 -7.68 -14.41
N SER A 63 8.45 -7.83 -15.37
CA SER A 63 8.68 -7.34 -16.74
C SER A 63 8.52 -5.83 -16.86
N ARG A 64 7.61 -5.24 -16.07
CA ARG A 64 7.33 -3.81 -16.11
C ARG A 64 6.83 -3.28 -14.77
N ILE A 65 7.28 -2.10 -14.38
CA ILE A 65 6.72 -1.30 -13.29
C ILE A 65 6.17 0.00 -13.88
N ASN A 66 4.89 0.25 -13.68
CA ASN A 66 4.20 1.47 -14.10
C ASN A 66 3.76 2.26 -12.86
N PRO A 67 4.44 3.36 -12.49
CA PRO A 67 3.99 4.20 -11.39
C PRO A 67 2.67 4.90 -11.76
N LEU A 68 1.68 4.81 -10.89
CA LEU A 68 0.34 5.40 -11.09
C LEU A 68 0.18 6.72 -10.33
N GLY A 69 0.96 6.93 -9.27
CA GLY A 69 0.92 8.16 -8.47
C GLY A 69 1.61 7.99 -7.12
N SER A 70 1.91 9.10 -6.45
CA SER A 70 2.43 9.08 -5.08
C SER A 70 2.08 10.36 -4.35
N ALA A 71 2.07 10.31 -3.01
CA ALA A 71 1.80 11.45 -2.16
C ALA A 71 2.59 11.35 -0.84
N GLY A 72 2.92 12.49 -0.24
CA GLY A 72 3.62 12.56 1.05
C GLY A 72 5.14 12.32 0.94
N LEU A 73 5.69 11.53 1.87
CA LEU A 73 7.11 11.18 1.90
C LEU A 73 7.54 10.56 0.57
N LYS A 74 8.50 11.21 -0.07
CA LYS A 74 9.21 10.65 -1.22
C LYS A 74 10.25 9.65 -0.70
N HIS A 75 9.83 8.41 -0.51
CA HIS A 75 10.79 7.33 -0.32
C HIS A 75 11.20 6.84 -1.72
N ASP A 76 12.48 7.00 -2.07
CA ASP A 76 13.02 6.30 -3.23
C ASP A 76 12.89 4.80 -2.94
N PRO A 77 12.13 4.04 -3.76
CA PRO A 77 12.07 2.60 -3.57
C PRO A 77 13.49 2.05 -3.67
N PRO A 78 13.94 1.21 -2.71
CA PRO A 78 15.26 0.62 -2.76
C PRO A 78 15.38 -0.17 -4.07
N GLY A 79 16.30 0.26 -4.95
CA GLY A 79 16.75 -0.44 -6.15
C GLY A 79 15.66 -1.20 -6.91
N SER A 80 15.08 -0.57 -7.93
CA SER A 80 14.21 -1.18 -8.93
C SER A 80 14.95 -2.22 -9.79
N GLU A 81 15.57 -3.22 -9.18
CA GLU A 81 16.07 -4.39 -9.90
C GLU A 81 14.92 -5.39 -10.02
N ALA A 82 14.40 -5.50 -11.23
CA ALA A 82 13.23 -6.29 -11.64
C ALA A 82 13.21 -7.75 -11.15
N THR A 83 14.38 -8.32 -10.85
CA THR A 83 14.57 -9.72 -10.41
C THR A 83 14.88 -9.85 -8.91
N GLY A 84 15.18 -8.74 -8.20
CA GLY A 84 15.61 -8.73 -6.80
C GLY A 84 14.64 -8.07 -5.83
N HIS A 85 13.47 -7.61 -6.29
CA HIS A 85 12.56 -6.86 -5.43
C HIS A 85 12.03 -7.76 -4.29
N PRO A 86 12.09 -7.34 -3.01
CA PRO A 86 11.72 -8.18 -1.86
C PRO A 86 10.25 -8.61 -1.83
N LEU A 87 9.38 -7.94 -2.58
CA LEU A 87 7.97 -8.35 -2.76
C LEU A 87 7.80 -9.51 -3.75
N LEU A 88 8.70 -9.68 -4.72
CA LEU A 88 8.53 -10.60 -5.84
C LEU A 88 8.20 -12.03 -5.40
N PRO A 89 8.91 -12.64 -4.42
CA PRO A 89 8.59 -14.01 -3.98
C PRO A 89 7.18 -14.14 -3.40
N SER A 90 6.64 -13.08 -2.81
CA SER A 90 5.31 -13.10 -2.19
C SER A 90 4.18 -12.89 -3.22
N ILE A 91 4.43 -12.14 -4.29
CA ILE A 91 3.40 -11.73 -5.26
C ILE A 91 3.38 -12.60 -6.53
N LEU A 92 4.42 -13.42 -6.76
CA LEU A 92 4.56 -14.20 -7.98
C LEU A 92 3.38 -15.16 -8.18
N HIS A 93 3.03 -15.93 -7.16
CA HIS A 93 1.96 -16.95 -7.20
C HIS A 93 0.75 -16.61 -6.34
N MET A 94 0.60 -15.34 -5.95
CA MET A 94 -0.57 -14.90 -5.18
C MET A 94 -1.85 -15.05 -6.01
N GLN A 95 -2.91 -15.50 -5.34
CA GLN A 95 -4.26 -15.62 -5.92
C GLN A 95 -5.19 -14.57 -5.30
N ASP A 96 -5.08 -14.36 -3.99
CA ASP A 96 -5.83 -13.36 -3.23
C ASP A 96 -5.01 -12.11 -2.96
N PRO A 97 -5.65 -10.93 -2.71
CA PRO A 97 -4.92 -9.73 -2.34
C PRO A 97 -4.15 -9.90 -1.02
N LEU A 98 -2.87 -9.55 -1.03
CA LEU A 98 -1.95 -9.73 0.10
C LEU A 98 -1.60 -8.40 0.75
N LEU A 99 -1.45 -8.40 2.08
CA LEU A 99 -0.84 -7.31 2.83
C LEU A 99 0.54 -7.77 3.32
N ILE A 100 1.60 -7.15 2.81
CA ILE A 100 2.99 -7.56 3.01
C ILE A 100 3.75 -6.44 3.70
N GLN A 101 4.15 -6.66 4.95
CA GLN A 101 5.06 -5.76 5.65
C GLN A 101 6.51 -6.13 5.34
N LEU A 102 7.25 -5.18 4.73
CA LEU A 102 8.66 -5.37 4.47
C LEU A 102 9.50 -4.91 5.67
N LYS A 103 10.47 -5.74 6.04
CA LYS A 103 11.49 -5.36 7.01
C LYS A 103 12.65 -4.72 6.24
N THR A 104 12.52 -3.45 5.91
CA THR A 104 13.62 -2.70 5.29
C THR A 104 14.71 -2.47 6.35
N PRO A 105 15.98 -2.85 6.10
CA PRO A 105 17.06 -2.59 7.03
C PRO A 105 17.18 -1.07 7.25
N LEU A 106 17.04 -0.66 8.50
CA LEU A 106 17.14 0.73 8.92
C LEU A 106 18.58 1.20 8.70
N SER A 107 18.77 2.24 7.90
CA SER A 107 20.10 2.83 7.70
C SER A 107 20.52 3.55 8.97
N ALA A 108 21.67 3.17 9.52
CA ALA A 108 22.28 3.86 10.65
C ALA A 108 22.84 5.24 10.26
N GLN A 109 23.14 5.46 8.98
CA GLN A 109 23.74 6.70 8.47
C GLN A 109 22.70 7.80 8.22
N HIS A 110 21.47 7.42 7.86
CA HIS A 110 20.38 8.37 7.61
C HIS A 110 19.08 7.93 8.31
N PRO A 111 19.05 7.98 9.66
CA PRO A 111 17.91 7.49 10.43
C PRO A 111 16.61 8.25 10.17
N GLN A 112 16.69 9.49 9.66
CA GLN A 112 15.53 10.32 9.32
C GLN A 112 14.79 9.85 8.06
N HIS A 113 15.46 9.10 7.18
CA HIS A 113 14.85 8.56 5.95
C HIS A 113 14.36 7.12 6.13
N ASN A 114 14.55 6.56 7.32
CA ASN A 114 14.06 5.23 7.61
C ASN A 114 12.53 5.24 7.70
N THR A 115 11.91 4.27 7.03
CA THR A 115 10.46 4.13 7.01
C THR A 115 10.06 2.68 7.27
N HIS A 116 8.98 2.50 8.03
CA HIS A 116 8.23 1.25 8.02
C HIS A 116 7.40 1.20 6.74
N GLN A 117 7.51 0.10 6.00
CA GLN A 117 6.79 -0.09 4.74
C GLN A 117 5.79 -1.24 4.86
N CYS A 118 4.56 -0.96 4.43
CA CYS A 118 3.50 -1.95 4.26
C CYS A 118 2.97 -1.87 2.84
N ASN A 119 2.85 -3.02 2.16
CA ASN A 119 2.44 -3.08 0.77
C ASN A 119 1.17 -3.88 0.68
N LEU A 120 0.13 -3.24 0.15
CA LEU A 120 -1.09 -3.92 -0.22
C LEU A 120 -1.01 -4.25 -1.71
N VAL A 121 -1.19 -5.53 -2.04
CA VAL A 121 -1.05 -6.03 -3.40
C VAL A 121 -2.34 -6.73 -3.80
N SER A 122 -2.88 -6.42 -4.98
CA SER A 122 -3.92 -7.23 -5.62
C SER A 122 -3.40 -7.88 -6.90
N SER A 123 -4.05 -8.97 -7.29
CA SER A 123 -3.74 -9.75 -8.49
C SER A 123 -4.85 -9.60 -9.52
N HIS A 124 -4.47 -9.29 -10.76
CA HIS A 124 -5.37 -9.38 -11.91
C HIS A 124 -4.62 -9.97 -13.11
N GLY A 125 -4.72 -11.29 -13.28
CA GLY A 125 -3.92 -12.03 -14.26
C GLY A 125 -2.42 -11.92 -13.98
N GLU A 126 -1.66 -11.43 -14.96
CA GLU A 126 -0.21 -11.18 -14.84
C GLU A 126 0.13 -9.83 -14.18
N ARG A 127 -0.89 -9.01 -13.91
CA ARG A 127 -0.71 -7.69 -13.31
C ARG A 127 -0.88 -7.72 -11.79
N ARG A 128 -0.13 -6.85 -11.12
CA ARG A 128 -0.20 -6.61 -9.69
C ARG A 128 -0.40 -5.12 -9.46
N LEU A 129 -1.50 -4.73 -8.83
CA LEU A 129 -1.65 -3.36 -8.34
C LEU A 129 -1.09 -3.31 -6.94
N ILE A 130 -0.19 -2.36 -6.69
CA ILE A 130 0.53 -2.22 -5.43
C ILE A 130 0.28 -0.84 -4.87
N ILE A 131 -0.20 -0.82 -3.63
CA ILE A 131 -0.31 0.37 -2.77
C ILE A 131 0.74 0.23 -1.68
N CYS A 132 1.77 1.07 -1.74
CA CYS A 132 2.84 1.14 -0.76
C CYS A 132 2.51 2.23 0.27
N PHE A 133 2.41 1.85 1.55
CA PHE A 133 2.25 2.77 2.67
C PHE A 133 3.59 2.96 3.38
N TYR A 134 3.95 4.22 3.61
CA TYR A 134 5.17 4.60 4.31
C TYR A 134 4.84 5.29 5.63
N ARG A 135 5.46 4.84 6.71
CA ARG A 135 5.43 5.52 8.02
C ARG A 135 6.86 5.82 8.46
N LEU A 136 7.10 7.00 9.02
CA LEU A 136 8.42 7.34 9.58
C LEU A 136 8.86 6.30 10.62
N ALA A 137 10.11 5.84 10.55
CA ALA A 137 10.64 4.84 11.47
C ALA A 137 10.84 5.38 12.91
N ALA A 138 10.82 6.71 13.09
CA ALA A 138 10.75 7.33 14.41
C ALA A 138 9.46 6.96 15.16
N LEU A 139 8.42 6.54 14.44
CA LEU A 139 7.18 6.01 15.01
C LEU A 139 7.24 4.48 15.11
N ARG A 140 6.31 3.90 15.87
CA ARG A 140 6.14 2.45 15.95
C ARG A 140 5.81 1.84 14.59
N ALA A 141 6.28 0.62 14.37
CA ALA A 141 5.84 -0.19 13.24
C ALA A 141 4.32 -0.40 13.24
N PHE A 142 3.76 -0.81 12.11
CA PHE A 142 2.34 -1.10 11.99
C PHE A 142 1.92 -2.19 12.99
N SER A 143 0.88 -1.91 13.78
CA SER A 143 0.30 -2.91 14.69
C SER A 143 -0.59 -3.89 13.93
N LEU A 144 -0.87 -5.06 14.53
CA LEU A 144 -1.76 -6.05 13.90
C LEU A 144 -3.17 -5.47 13.63
N THR A 145 -3.68 -4.62 14.53
CA THR A 145 -4.97 -3.94 14.34
C THR A 145 -4.94 -2.99 13.15
N GLU A 146 -3.86 -2.20 13.01
CA GLU A 146 -3.65 -1.30 11.87
C GLU A 146 -3.52 -2.07 10.56
N LEU A 147 -2.82 -3.20 10.56
CA LEU A 147 -2.71 -4.08 9.40
C LEU A 147 -4.07 -4.69 9.01
N SER A 148 -4.87 -5.13 9.99
CA SER A 148 -6.22 -5.64 9.76
C SER A 148 -7.13 -4.57 9.12
N LEU A 149 -7.02 -3.32 9.58
CA LEU A 149 -7.71 -2.16 8.99
C LEU A 149 -7.26 -1.88 7.55
N LEU A 150 -5.95 -1.87 7.28
CA LEU A 150 -5.44 -1.68 5.92
C LEU A 150 -5.90 -2.81 4.99
N LYS A 151 -6.00 -4.04 5.53
CA LYS A 151 -6.49 -5.19 4.78
C LYS A 151 -8.00 -5.08 4.50
N SER A 152 -8.83 -4.63 5.45
CA SER A 152 -10.27 -4.44 5.17
C SER A 152 -10.51 -3.32 4.15
N LEU A 153 -9.69 -2.27 4.16
CA LEU A 153 -9.73 -1.23 3.13
C LEU A 153 -9.36 -1.76 1.75
N SER A 154 -8.55 -2.83 1.63
CA SER A 154 -8.13 -3.35 0.33
C SER A 154 -9.29 -3.72 -0.56
N ASP A 155 -10.31 -4.33 0.04
CA ASP A 155 -11.47 -4.83 -0.67
C ASP A 155 -12.32 -3.68 -1.22
N THR A 156 -12.22 -2.49 -0.62
CA THR A 156 -12.85 -1.27 -1.13
C THR A 156 -11.95 -0.56 -2.14
N LEU A 157 -10.67 -0.34 -1.82
CA LEU A 157 -9.76 0.48 -2.62
C LEU A 157 -9.43 -0.11 -4.00
N PHE A 158 -9.39 -1.45 -4.14
CA PHE A 158 -9.16 -2.08 -5.45
C PHE A 158 -10.41 -2.17 -6.33
N THR A 159 -11.58 -1.83 -5.80
CA THR A 159 -12.83 -1.78 -6.60
C THR A 159 -13.10 -0.39 -7.19
N LEU A 160 -12.30 0.61 -6.82
CA LEU A 160 -12.37 2.00 -7.27
C LEU A 160 -11.46 2.22 -8.48
#